data_AF-A0A4W5MG44-F1
#
_entry.id   AF-A0A4W5MG44-F1
#
_cell.length_a   1.000
_cell.length_b   1.000
_cell.length_c   1.000
_cell.angle_alpha   90.00
_cell.angle_beta   90.00
_cell.angle_gamma   90.00
#
_symmetry.space_group_name_H-M   'P 1'
#
loop_
_entity.id
_entity.type
_entity.pdbx_description
1 polymer ?
#
loop_
_entity_poly.entity_id
_entity_poly.type
_entity_poly.pdbx_seq_one_letter_code
_entity_poly.pdbx_strand_id
1 'polypeptide(L)'
;MTQGAARLAPLNPQCLPALASISISKFSFTILEGRINPMAPDYCRFKQHYCLCWSLLVEMLSGLGSLLRRYAVPMARVNGERLVELAQGGDPDWAVRVGGSNSVERLLSVMENREEVWDLVYRPGQRYRGEGGTEAAAVRIQSCWRRHWARNAYLHHRQRKWAAGTIAISWLMHAQLGRVRKSLQESRRTHLDNYRIRGQYLAANWKHIQASRRTIIHIPSLGRYLSLTQTHPIIR
;
A
#
# COMPACT_ATOMS: atom_id res chain seq x y z
N MET A 1 -22.94 -82.86 11.19
CA MET A 1 -22.77 -82.13 12.46
C MET A 1 -22.78 -80.65 12.12
N THR A 2 -23.58 -79.73 12.63
CA THR A 2 -24.68 -79.69 13.62
C THR A 2 -25.35 -78.34 13.34
N GLN A 3 -26.67 -78.33 13.19
CA GLN A 3 -27.46 -77.11 13.15
C GLN A 3 -27.35 -76.39 14.50
N GLY A 4 -27.30 -75.05 14.48
CA GLY A 4 -27.34 -74.21 15.67
C GLY A 4 -28.00 -72.88 15.35
N ALA A 5 -29.31 -72.82 15.55
CA ALA A 5 -30.13 -71.61 15.51
C ALA A 5 -30.17 -70.96 16.90
N ALA A 6 -29.97 -69.64 16.98
CA ALA A 6 -30.39 -68.70 18.04
C ALA A 6 -29.55 -67.42 17.89
N ARG A 7 -30.02 -66.18 18.05
CA ARG A 7 -31.30 -65.55 18.37
C ARG A 7 -31.12 -64.08 17.92
N LEU A 8 -32.05 -63.52 17.16
CA LEU A 8 -32.09 -62.09 16.88
C LEU A 8 -32.54 -61.36 18.15
N ALA A 9 -31.65 -60.57 18.74
CA ALA A 9 -32.02 -59.63 19.79
C ALA A 9 -32.67 -58.40 19.15
N PRO A 10 -33.73 -57.82 19.75
CA PRO A 10 -34.43 -56.68 19.19
C PRO A 10 -33.57 -55.41 19.28
N LEU A 11 -33.40 -54.73 18.15
CA LEU A 11 -32.82 -53.40 18.06
C LEU A 11 -33.70 -52.42 18.85
N ASN A 12 -33.16 -51.92 19.96
CA ASN A 12 -33.74 -50.88 20.78
C ASN A 12 -33.73 -49.55 20.00
N PRO A 13 -34.88 -48.95 19.61
CA PRO A 13 -34.90 -47.75 18.79
C PRO A 13 -35.07 -46.51 19.67
N GLN A 14 -34.12 -46.23 20.55
CA GLN A 14 -34.11 -44.99 21.31
C GLN A 14 -32.69 -44.49 21.50
N CYS A 15 -32.20 -43.74 20.51
CA CYS A 15 -31.21 -42.68 20.63
C CYS A 15 -31.19 -41.89 19.31
N LEU A 16 -32.29 -41.20 19.02
CA LEU A 16 -32.23 -40.04 18.13
C LEU A 16 -31.54 -38.92 18.90
N PRO A 17 -30.42 -38.36 18.42
CA PRO A 17 -29.94 -37.10 18.99
C PRO A 17 -31.04 -36.07 18.74
N ALA A 18 -31.55 -35.48 19.82
CA ALA A 18 -32.45 -34.35 19.77
C ALA A 18 -31.82 -33.30 18.86
N LEU A 19 -32.40 -33.13 17.66
CA LEU A 19 -32.13 -31.98 16.82
C LEU A 19 -32.38 -30.78 17.71
N ALA A 20 -31.31 -30.06 18.03
CA ALA A 20 -31.39 -28.77 18.69
C ALA A 20 -32.51 -27.99 17.99
N SER A 21 -33.56 -27.65 18.75
CA SER A 21 -34.59 -26.75 18.26
C SER A 21 -33.91 -25.40 18.06
N ILE A 22 -33.35 -25.20 16.88
CA ILE A 22 -33.03 -23.87 16.38
C ILE A 22 -34.35 -23.13 16.52
N SER A 23 -34.37 -22.11 17.38
CA SER A 23 -35.51 -21.22 17.51
C SER A 23 -35.66 -20.49 16.18
N ILE A 24 -36.38 -21.12 15.25
CA ILE A 24 -36.71 -20.55 13.93
C ILE A 24 -37.53 -19.31 14.25
N SER A 25 -37.06 -18.15 13.79
CA SER A 25 -37.82 -16.92 13.98
C SER A 25 -39.19 -17.07 13.36
N LYS A 26 -40.22 -16.54 14.02
CA LYS A 26 -41.61 -16.62 13.55
C LYS A 26 -41.78 -15.99 12.15
N PHE A 27 -40.85 -15.11 11.76
CA PHE A 27 -40.84 -14.41 10.49
C PHE A 27 -39.57 -14.68 9.67
N SER A 28 -38.99 -15.88 9.78
CA SER A 28 -37.88 -16.30 8.93
C SER A 28 -38.33 -16.47 7.48
N PHE A 29 -37.49 -16.10 6.50
CA PHE A 29 -37.74 -16.39 5.09
C PHE A 29 -36.44 -16.69 4.35
N THR A 30 -36.54 -17.29 3.16
CA THR A 30 -35.37 -17.73 2.37
C THR A 30 -35.15 -16.83 1.16
N ILE A 31 -33.88 -16.55 0.87
CA ILE A 31 -33.41 -15.91 -0.35
C ILE A 31 -32.62 -16.95 -1.15
N LEU A 32 -33.00 -17.17 -2.40
CA LEU A 32 -32.35 -18.12 -3.30
C LEU A 32 -31.60 -17.35 -4.38
N GLU A 33 -30.31 -17.63 -4.55
CA GLU A 33 -29.43 -16.96 -5.52
C GLU A 33 -29.50 -15.42 -5.43
N GLY A 34 -29.68 -14.90 -4.21
CA GLY A 34 -29.87 -13.47 -3.93
C GLY A 34 -31.16 -12.86 -4.51
N ARG A 35 -32.14 -13.69 -4.88
CA ARG A 35 -33.50 -13.30 -5.28
C ARG A 35 -34.51 -13.71 -4.22
N ILE A 36 -35.39 -12.78 -3.88
CA ILE A 36 -36.51 -13.01 -2.97
C ILE A 36 -37.74 -13.37 -3.80
N ASN A 37 -38.41 -14.48 -3.48
CA ASN A 37 -39.67 -14.83 -4.12
C ASN A 37 -40.83 -14.05 -3.46
N PRO A 38 -41.47 -13.10 -4.17
CA PRO A 38 -42.54 -12.28 -3.58
C PRO A 38 -43.81 -13.08 -3.27
N MET A 39 -43.95 -14.29 -3.81
CA MET A 39 -45.10 -15.18 -3.61
C MET A 39 -44.84 -16.26 -2.55
N ALA A 40 -43.64 -16.30 -1.95
CA ALA A 40 -43.34 -17.27 -0.90
C ALA A 40 -44.17 -16.96 0.35
N PRO A 41 -44.87 -17.95 0.95
CA PRO A 41 -45.79 -17.73 2.05
C PRO A 41 -45.11 -17.09 3.27
N ASP A 42 -43.87 -17.49 3.56
CA ASP A 42 -43.08 -16.96 4.68
C ASP A 42 -42.72 -15.49 4.47
N TYR A 43 -42.34 -15.12 3.24
CA TYR A 43 -42.04 -13.73 2.88
C TYR A 43 -43.31 -12.86 2.86
N CYS A 44 -44.44 -13.38 2.39
CA CYS A 44 -45.73 -12.70 2.46
C CYS A 44 -46.14 -12.43 3.91
N ARG A 45 -45.99 -13.42 4.80
CA ARG A 45 -46.27 -13.29 6.24
C ARG A 45 -45.37 -12.24 6.88
N PHE A 46 -44.06 -12.26 6.60
CA PHE A 46 -43.11 -11.24 7.05
C PHE A 46 -43.52 -9.84 6.59
N LYS A 47 -43.80 -9.67 5.29
CA LYS A 47 -44.19 -8.39 4.69
C LYS A 47 -45.51 -7.85 5.24
N GLN A 48 -46.50 -8.70 5.48
CA GLN A 48 -47.77 -8.32 6.08
C GLN A 48 -47.60 -7.87 7.53
N HIS A 49 -46.76 -8.58 8.30
CA HIS A 49 -46.53 -8.26 9.71
C HIS A 49 -45.80 -6.93 9.90
N TYR A 50 -44.78 -6.65 9.07
CA TYR A 50 -43.95 -5.43 9.16
C TYR A 50 -44.34 -4.37 8.12
N CYS A 51 -45.62 -4.30 7.74
CA CYS A 51 -46.10 -3.38 6.70
C CYS A 51 -45.86 -1.90 7.01
N LEU A 52 -45.88 -1.51 8.30
CA LEU A 52 -45.72 -0.13 8.76
C LEU A 52 -44.27 0.39 8.63
N CYS A 53 -43.28 -0.49 8.65
CA CYS A 53 -41.86 -0.13 8.47
C CYS A 53 -41.29 -0.65 7.13
N TRP A 54 -42.15 -1.03 6.19
CA TRP A 54 -41.73 -1.69 4.95
C TRP A 54 -40.74 -0.89 4.11
N SER A 55 -40.93 0.44 4.02
CA SER A 55 -40.05 1.32 3.24
C SER A 55 -38.59 1.24 3.68
N LEU A 56 -38.34 1.11 4.99
CA LEU A 56 -37.00 0.95 5.56
C LEU A 56 -36.38 -0.41 5.22
N LEU A 57 -37.21 -1.45 5.14
CA LEU A 57 -36.78 -2.82 4.85
C LEU A 57 -36.49 -3.05 3.36
N VAL A 58 -37.19 -2.36 2.45
CA VAL A 58 -37.00 -2.51 0.99
C VAL A 58 -35.54 -2.30 0.60
N GLU A 59 -34.94 -1.23 1.11
CA GLU A 59 -33.56 -0.91 0.80
C GLU A 59 -32.62 -1.99 1.36
N MET A 60 -32.78 -2.41 2.62
CA MET A 60 -31.93 -3.46 3.21
C MET A 60 -32.07 -4.81 2.49
N LEU A 61 -33.28 -5.18 2.08
CA LEU A 61 -33.53 -6.39 1.29
C LEU A 61 -32.83 -6.32 -0.07
N SER A 62 -32.81 -5.14 -0.69
CA SER A 62 -32.04 -4.90 -1.92
C SER A 62 -30.54 -5.07 -1.69
N GLY A 63 -30.01 -4.51 -0.59
CA GLY A 63 -28.62 -4.67 -0.17
C GLY A 63 -28.24 -6.13 0.08
N LEU A 64 -29.08 -6.88 0.81
CA LEU A 64 -28.91 -8.31 1.04
C LEU A 64 -28.91 -9.10 -0.27
N GLY A 65 -29.89 -8.87 -1.14
CA GLY A 65 -29.97 -9.54 -2.44
C GLY A 65 -28.76 -9.24 -3.32
N SER A 66 -28.29 -7.99 -3.33
CA SER A 66 -27.08 -7.57 -4.06
C SER A 66 -25.81 -8.24 -3.52
N LEU A 67 -25.64 -8.28 -2.19
CA LEU A 67 -24.53 -8.97 -1.54
C LEU A 67 -24.50 -10.46 -1.92
N LEU A 68 -25.62 -11.15 -1.77
CA LEU A 68 -25.74 -12.58 -2.05
C LEU A 68 -25.45 -12.90 -3.53
N ARG A 69 -25.93 -12.06 -4.46
CA ARG A 69 -25.63 -12.20 -5.90
C ARG A 69 -24.16 -11.98 -6.20
N ARG A 70 -23.54 -10.96 -5.60
CA ARG A 70 -22.11 -10.64 -5.79
C ARG A 70 -21.18 -11.75 -5.33
N TYR A 71 -21.56 -12.49 -4.30
CA TYR A 71 -20.78 -13.61 -3.76
C TYR A 71 -21.31 -14.98 -4.22
N ALA A 72 -22.23 -15.05 -5.20
CA ALA A 72 -22.81 -16.30 -5.69
C ALA A 72 -23.28 -17.23 -4.57
N VAL A 73 -23.97 -16.68 -3.56
CA VAL A 73 -24.51 -17.46 -2.45
C VAL A 73 -25.79 -18.16 -2.92
N PRO A 74 -25.86 -19.51 -2.87
CA PRO A 74 -26.98 -20.25 -3.43
C PRO A 74 -28.26 -20.09 -2.59
N MET A 75 -28.13 -20.08 -1.26
CA MET A 75 -29.24 -19.97 -0.33
C MET A 75 -28.83 -19.22 0.93
N ALA A 76 -29.68 -18.29 1.37
CA ALA A 76 -29.56 -17.62 2.65
C ALA A 76 -30.91 -17.60 3.36
N ARG A 77 -30.91 -17.89 4.66
CA ARG A 77 -32.09 -17.83 5.51
C ARG A 77 -32.00 -16.61 6.40
N VAL A 78 -33.00 -15.75 6.31
CA VAL A 78 -33.03 -14.45 6.97
C VAL A 78 -33.95 -14.52 8.17
N ASN A 79 -33.47 -14.07 9.33
CA ASN A 79 -34.28 -13.87 10.51
C ASN A 79 -34.98 -12.50 10.42
N GLY A 80 -36.31 -12.51 10.23
CA GLY A 80 -37.09 -11.29 10.02
C GLY A 80 -37.08 -10.32 11.21
N GLU A 81 -37.04 -10.83 12.45
CA GLU A 81 -37.00 -10.00 13.66
C GLU A 81 -35.68 -9.25 13.76
N ARG A 82 -34.55 -9.96 13.61
CA ARG A 82 -33.20 -9.36 13.58
C ARG A 82 -33.04 -8.35 12.43
N LEU A 83 -33.70 -8.60 11.30
CA LEU A 83 -33.66 -7.67 10.17
C LEU A 83 -34.31 -6.34 10.56
N VAL A 84 -35.46 -6.39 11.23
CA VAL A 84 -36.21 -5.20 11.64
C VAL A 84 -35.47 -4.45 12.75
N GLU A 85 -34.90 -5.15 13.72
CA GLU A 85 -34.05 -4.55 14.76
C GLU A 85 -32.85 -3.81 14.15
N LEU A 86 -32.17 -4.44 13.18
CA LEU A 86 -31.06 -3.82 12.46
C LEU A 86 -31.51 -2.58 11.68
N ALA A 87 -32.70 -2.63 11.09
CA ALA A 87 -33.31 -1.51 10.36
C ALA A 87 -33.52 -0.29 11.27
N GLN A 88 -34.12 -0.54 12.44
CA GLN A 88 -34.52 0.48 13.41
C GLN A 88 -33.32 1.07 14.17
N GLY A 89 -32.18 0.37 14.20
CA GLY A 89 -30.94 0.84 14.80
C GLY A 89 -30.35 2.11 14.19
N GLY A 90 -30.96 2.67 13.13
CA GLY A 90 -30.77 4.07 12.73
C GLY A 90 -29.47 4.38 11.99
N ASP A 91 -28.73 3.37 11.53
CA ASP A 91 -27.50 3.57 10.79
C ASP A 91 -27.72 3.43 9.27
N PRO A 92 -27.80 4.53 8.51
CA PRO A 92 -28.02 4.50 7.07
C PRO A 92 -26.79 4.03 6.26
N ASP A 93 -25.64 3.77 6.90
CA ASP A 93 -24.40 3.44 6.19
C ASP A 93 -24.36 1.99 5.62
N TRP A 94 -25.40 1.17 5.88
CA TRP A 94 -25.48 -0.16 5.28
C TRP A 94 -25.56 -0.10 3.73
N ALA A 95 -26.16 0.96 3.17
CA ALA A 95 -26.34 1.16 1.73
C ALA A 95 -25.13 1.80 1.02
N VAL A 96 -24.39 2.67 1.71
CA VAL A 96 -23.43 3.58 1.08
C VAL A 96 -22.05 2.93 0.87
N ARG A 97 -21.74 1.82 1.56
CA ARG A 97 -20.47 1.11 1.38
C ARG A 97 -20.64 -0.40 1.45
N VAL A 98 -21.24 -1.00 0.42
CA VAL A 98 -21.22 -2.46 0.15
C VAL A 98 -19.80 -2.97 -0.21
N GLY A 99 -18.78 -2.46 0.48
CA GLY A 99 -17.36 -2.74 0.30
C GLY A 99 -16.51 -2.53 1.55
N GLY A 100 -17.09 -2.12 2.69
CA GLY A 100 -16.43 -2.12 3.99
C GLY A 100 -16.76 -3.40 4.79
N SER A 101 -15.78 -3.95 5.52
CA SER A 101 -15.96 -5.17 6.33
C SER A 101 -17.15 -5.07 7.29
N ASN A 102 -17.32 -3.89 7.90
CA ASN A 102 -18.36 -3.65 8.91
C ASN A 102 -19.79 -3.69 8.34
N SER A 103 -20.01 -3.37 7.07
CA SER A 103 -21.34 -3.44 6.45
C SER A 103 -21.74 -4.89 6.15
N VAL A 104 -20.79 -5.69 5.67
CA VAL A 104 -21.00 -7.12 5.40
C VAL A 104 -21.30 -7.88 6.69
N GLU A 105 -20.53 -7.66 7.75
CA GLU A 105 -20.72 -8.31 9.05
C GLU A 105 -22.10 -8.07 9.67
N ARG A 106 -22.63 -6.86 9.51
CA ARG A 106 -23.97 -6.48 9.97
C ARG A 106 -25.07 -7.14 9.14
N LEU A 107 -24.92 -7.20 7.82
CA LEU A 107 -25.87 -7.93 6.98
C LEU A 107 -25.88 -9.44 7.29
N LEU A 108 -24.72 -10.00 7.63
CA LEU A 108 -24.59 -11.41 8.01
C LEU A 108 -25.12 -11.71 9.43
N SER A 109 -25.33 -10.73 10.31
CA SER A 109 -25.88 -10.98 11.66
C SER A 109 -27.36 -11.33 11.65
N VAL A 110 -28.05 -10.94 10.58
CA VAL A 110 -29.47 -11.20 10.35
C VAL A 110 -29.71 -12.63 9.83
N MET A 111 -28.66 -13.34 9.40
CA MET A 111 -28.82 -14.67 8.82
C MET A 111 -28.96 -15.75 9.89
N GLU A 112 -29.87 -16.69 9.68
CA GLU A 112 -29.99 -17.89 10.50
C GLU A 112 -28.88 -18.90 10.16
N ASN A 113 -28.56 -19.07 8.87
CA ASN A 113 -27.42 -19.87 8.41
C ASN A 113 -26.15 -19.00 8.23
N ARG A 114 -25.86 -18.17 9.23
CA ARG A 114 -24.75 -17.19 9.18
C ARG A 114 -23.42 -17.82 8.80
N GLU A 115 -23.03 -18.92 9.44
CA GLU A 115 -21.72 -19.56 9.23
C GLU A 115 -21.54 -20.03 7.78
N GLU A 116 -22.58 -20.64 7.18
CA GLU A 116 -22.53 -21.10 5.78
C GLU A 116 -22.35 -19.93 4.80
N VAL A 117 -23.08 -18.84 5.02
CA VAL A 117 -23.00 -17.66 4.15
C VAL A 117 -21.69 -16.91 4.39
N TRP A 118 -21.23 -16.84 5.63
CA TRP A 118 -19.94 -16.27 6.02
C TRP A 118 -18.78 -16.97 5.30
N ASP A 119 -18.76 -18.30 5.34
CA ASP A 119 -17.74 -19.11 4.68
C ASP A 119 -17.69 -18.86 3.17
N LEU A 120 -18.84 -18.65 2.52
CA LEU A 120 -18.88 -18.30 1.11
C LEU A 120 -18.37 -16.89 0.86
N VAL A 121 -18.89 -15.90 1.60
CA VAL A 121 -18.56 -14.48 1.39
C VAL A 121 -17.07 -14.21 1.58
N TYR A 122 -16.45 -14.84 2.59
CA TYR A 122 -15.03 -14.64 2.89
C TYR A 122 -14.09 -15.60 2.15
N ARG A 123 -14.62 -16.56 1.38
CA ARG A 123 -13.81 -17.46 0.56
C ARG A 123 -13.08 -16.68 -0.54
N PRO A 124 -11.74 -16.78 -0.61
CA PRO A 124 -10.98 -16.15 -1.68
C PRO A 124 -11.49 -16.57 -3.05
N GLY A 125 -11.68 -15.58 -3.94
CA GLY A 125 -12.15 -15.81 -5.30
C GLY A 125 -13.66 -15.98 -5.46
N GLN A 126 -14.43 -16.19 -4.38
CA GLN A 126 -15.88 -16.38 -4.47
C GLN A 126 -16.58 -15.16 -5.10
N ARG A 127 -16.13 -13.96 -4.75
CA ARG A 127 -16.62 -12.69 -5.33
C ARG A 127 -16.55 -12.62 -6.87
N TYR A 128 -15.65 -13.37 -7.50
CA TYR A 128 -15.50 -13.37 -8.96
C TYR A 128 -16.43 -14.38 -9.65
N ARG A 129 -17.16 -15.20 -8.88
CA ARG A 129 -18.16 -16.15 -9.39
C ARG A 129 -19.57 -15.56 -9.43
N GLY A 130 -19.81 -14.47 -8.70
CA GLY A 130 -21.12 -13.82 -8.63
C GLY A 130 -21.39 -12.84 -9.77
N GLU A 131 -22.51 -12.14 -9.63
CA GLU A 131 -22.92 -11.10 -10.58
C GLU A 131 -21.84 -10.02 -10.72
N GLY A 132 -21.45 -9.71 -11.96
CA GLY A 132 -20.35 -8.78 -12.26
C GLY A 132 -18.95 -9.31 -11.92
N GLY A 133 -18.82 -10.61 -11.66
CA GLY A 133 -17.59 -11.25 -11.20
C GLY A 133 -16.47 -11.22 -12.23
N THR A 134 -16.80 -11.39 -13.52
CA THR A 134 -15.88 -11.31 -14.66
C THR A 134 -15.26 -9.93 -14.78
N GLU A 135 -16.07 -8.88 -14.70
CA GLU A 135 -15.62 -7.49 -14.76
C GLU A 135 -14.78 -7.16 -13.52
N ALA A 136 -15.24 -7.59 -12.33
CA ALA A 136 -14.50 -7.39 -11.08
C ALA A 136 -13.13 -8.09 -11.11
N ALA A 137 -13.03 -9.29 -11.69
CA ALA A 137 -11.78 -10.02 -11.87
C ALA A 137 -10.87 -9.29 -12.88
N ALA A 138 -11.41 -8.89 -14.03
CA ALA A 138 -10.68 -8.13 -15.04
C ALA A 138 -10.10 -6.83 -14.45
N VAL A 139 -10.92 -6.04 -13.74
CA VAL A 139 -10.50 -4.81 -13.06
C VAL A 139 -9.41 -5.11 -12.02
N ARG A 140 -9.53 -6.19 -11.24
CA ARG A 140 -8.51 -6.58 -10.26
C ARG A 140 -7.18 -6.91 -10.93
N ILE A 141 -7.20 -7.71 -11.99
CA ILE A 141 -6.01 -8.11 -12.73
C ILE A 141 -5.36 -6.88 -13.38
N GLN A 142 -6.15 -6.08 -14.09
CA GLN A 142 -5.68 -4.86 -14.76
C GLN A 142 -5.10 -3.85 -13.76
N SER A 143 -5.75 -3.63 -12.61
CA SER A 143 -5.25 -2.72 -11.58
C SER A 143 -3.95 -3.22 -10.93
N CYS A 144 -3.82 -4.54 -10.68
CA CYS A 144 -2.57 -5.15 -10.26
C CYS A 144 -1.45 -4.91 -11.27
N TRP A 145 -1.72 -5.14 -12.55
CA TRP A 145 -0.74 -4.96 -13.61
C TRP A 145 -0.29 -3.49 -13.76
N ARG A 146 -1.25 -2.56 -13.80
CA ARG A 146 -0.96 -1.11 -13.85
C ARG A 146 -0.13 -0.67 -12.65
N ARG A 147 -0.43 -1.18 -11.45
CA ARG A 147 0.35 -0.90 -10.24
C ARG A 147 1.77 -1.43 -10.34
N HIS A 148 1.95 -2.67 -10.81
CA HIS A 148 3.27 -3.26 -11.00
C HIS A 148 4.13 -2.41 -11.94
N TRP A 149 3.56 -2.03 -13.09
CA TRP A 149 4.26 -1.21 -14.07
C TRP A 149 4.62 0.18 -13.53
N ALA A 150 3.66 0.87 -12.89
CA ALA A 150 3.91 2.17 -12.27
C ALA A 150 4.99 2.11 -11.17
N ARG A 151 5.01 1.05 -10.36
CA ARG A 151 6.03 0.83 -9.34
C ARG A 151 7.42 0.69 -9.96
N ASN A 152 7.56 -0.10 -11.02
CA ASN A 152 8.85 -0.28 -11.70
C ASN A 152 9.33 1.02 -12.34
N ALA A 153 8.45 1.75 -13.03
CA ALA A 153 8.77 3.05 -13.61
C ALA A 153 9.23 4.05 -12.54
N TYR A 154 8.55 4.08 -11.39
CA TYR A 154 8.94 4.92 -10.25
C TYR A 154 10.33 4.55 -9.72
N LEU A 155 10.63 3.27 -9.54
CA LEU A 155 11.94 2.82 -9.05
C LEU A 155 13.07 3.24 -10.01
N HIS A 156 12.88 3.07 -11.31
CA HIS A 156 13.85 3.53 -12.32
C HIS A 156 14.02 5.05 -12.31
N HIS A 157 12.91 5.80 -12.23
CA HIS A 157 12.97 7.25 -12.14
C HIS A 157 13.74 7.69 -10.89
N ARG A 158 13.49 7.07 -9.74
CA ARG A 158 14.19 7.37 -8.48
C ARG A 158 15.68 7.10 -8.58
N GLN A 159 16.09 5.98 -9.19
CA GLN A 159 17.50 5.66 -9.43
C GLN A 159 18.17 6.70 -10.33
N ARG A 160 17.52 7.08 -11.44
CA ARG A 160 18.02 8.11 -12.36
C ARG A 160 18.13 9.48 -11.68
N LYS A 161 17.15 9.85 -10.86
CA LYS A 161 17.16 11.12 -10.10
C LYS A 161 18.34 11.17 -9.12
N TRP A 162 18.62 10.06 -8.43
CA TRP A 162 19.77 9.97 -7.53
C TRP A 162 21.11 10.08 -8.29
N ALA A 163 21.23 9.36 -9.41
CA ALA A 163 22.43 9.44 -10.25
C ALA A 163 22.64 10.86 -10.81
N ALA A 164 21.59 11.51 -11.31
CA ALA A 164 21.64 12.88 -11.80
C ALA A 164 22.07 13.87 -10.72
N GLY A 165 21.55 13.72 -9.48
CA GLY A 165 22.00 14.53 -8.34
C GLY A 165 23.49 14.35 -8.04
N THR A 166 23.97 13.11 -8.06
CA THR A 166 25.39 12.80 -7.83
C THR A 166 26.29 13.41 -8.90
N ILE A 167 25.90 13.28 -10.18
CA ILE A 167 26.62 13.87 -11.32
C ILE A 167 26.65 15.40 -11.21
N ALA A 168 25.51 16.02 -10.88
CA ALA A 168 25.41 17.47 -10.77
C ALA A 168 26.33 18.04 -9.69
N ILE A 169 26.38 17.42 -8.50
CA ILE A 169 27.28 17.83 -7.42
C ILE A 169 28.75 17.66 -7.84
N SER A 170 29.10 16.51 -8.42
CA SER A 170 30.47 16.26 -8.90
C SER A 170 30.90 17.29 -9.94
N TRP A 171 30.01 17.64 -10.86
CA TRP A 171 30.28 18.64 -11.89
C TRP A 171 30.46 20.04 -11.29
N LEU A 172 29.61 20.43 -10.35
CA LEU A 172 29.71 21.70 -9.65
C LEU A 172 31.06 21.83 -8.94
N MET A 173 31.47 20.80 -8.21
CA MET A 173 32.75 20.77 -7.49
C MET A 173 33.95 20.84 -8.45
N HIS A 174 33.90 20.09 -9.56
CA HIS A 174 34.93 20.15 -10.60
C HIS A 174 35.07 21.57 -11.19
N ALA A 175 33.94 22.21 -11.50
CA ALA A 175 33.92 23.57 -12.03
C ALA A 175 34.47 24.59 -11.01
N GLN A 176 34.08 24.48 -9.74
CA GLN A 176 34.60 25.34 -8.66
C GLN A 176 36.10 25.17 -8.47
N LEU A 177 36.59 23.93 -8.41
CA LEU A 177 38.02 23.64 -8.31
C LEU A 177 38.80 24.21 -9.50
N GLY A 178 38.25 24.11 -10.71
CA GLY A 178 38.82 24.73 -11.90
C GLY A 178 38.97 26.25 -11.78
N ARG A 179 37.95 26.94 -11.23
CA ARG A 179 38.00 28.39 -10.97
C ARG A 179 39.06 28.75 -9.93
N VAL A 180 39.10 28.01 -8.82
CA VAL A 180 40.10 28.22 -7.74
C VAL A 180 41.52 28.02 -8.29
N ARG A 181 41.75 26.96 -9.05
CA ARG A 181 43.06 26.70 -9.68
C ARG A 181 43.50 27.85 -10.60
N LYS A 182 42.59 28.37 -11.43
CA LYS A 182 42.89 29.53 -12.29
C LYS A 182 43.24 30.78 -11.47
N SER A 183 42.46 31.09 -10.45
CA SER A 183 42.72 32.24 -9.56
C SER A 183 44.07 32.11 -8.83
N LEU A 184 44.42 30.92 -8.34
CA LEU A 184 45.72 30.66 -7.71
C LEU A 184 46.88 30.80 -8.70
N GLN A 185 46.72 30.32 -9.94
CA GLN A 185 47.73 30.49 -10.99
C GLN A 185 47.95 31.96 -11.32
N GLU A 186 46.88 32.75 -11.41
CA GLU A 186 46.95 34.19 -11.64
C GLU A 186 47.63 34.93 -10.47
N SER A 187 47.21 34.66 -9.23
CA SER A 187 47.87 35.21 -8.04
C SER A 187 49.35 34.89 -7.99
N ARG A 188 49.74 33.64 -8.33
CA ARG A 188 51.15 33.24 -8.41
C ARG A 188 51.91 34.01 -9.49
N ARG A 189 51.32 34.23 -10.67
CA ARG A 189 51.94 35.05 -11.74
C ARG A 189 52.15 36.47 -11.27
N THR A 190 51.12 37.11 -10.73
CA THR A 190 51.19 38.47 -10.18
C THR A 190 52.25 38.58 -9.09
N HIS A 191 52.35 37.59 -8.20
CA HIS A 191 53.43 37.57 -7.20
C HIS A 191 54.80 37.51 -7.84
N LEU A 192 55.04 36.61 -8.80
CA LEU A 192 56.32 36.49 -9.49
C LEU A 192 56.71 37.79 -10.24
N ASP A 193 55.75 38.43 -10.91
CA ASP A 193 55.99 39.70 -11.60
C ASP A 193 56.31 40.81 -10.60
N ASN A 194 55.56 40.91 -9.49
CA ASN A 194 55.87 41.85 -8.41
C ASN A 194 57.25 41.60 -7.80
N TYR A 195 57.67 40.34 -7.62
CA TYR A 195 59.02 40.01 -7.16
C TYR A 195 60.09 40.46 -8.16
N ARG A 196 59.87 40.25 -9.47
CA ARG A 196 60.79 40.69 -10.53
C ARG A 196 60.93 42.22 -10.54
N ILE A 197 59.82 42.95 -10.51
CA ILE A 197 59.80 44.41 -10.47
C ILE A 197 60.53 44.93 -9.23
N ARG A 198 60.25 44.36 -8.05
CA ARG A 198 60.94 44.74 -6.80
C ARG A 198 62.42 44.42 -6.84
N GLY A 199 62.82 43.30 -7.45
CA GLY A 199 64.22 42.94 -7.65
C GLY A 199 64.96 43.93 -8.56
N GLN A 200 64.32 44.34 -9.67
CA GLN A 200 64.84 45.37 -10.56
C GLN A 200 64.98 46.72 -9.86
N TYR A 201 63.96 47.14 -9.09
CA TYR A 201 64.00 48.35 -8.29
C TYR A 201 65.12 48.32 -7.26
N LEU A 202 65.28 47.22 -6.54
CA LEU A 202 66.34 47.04 -5.55
C LEU A 202 67.72 47.13 -6.19
N ALA A 203 67.94 46.46 -7.32
CA ALA A 203 69.20 46.49 -8.06
C ALA A 203 69.54 47.92 -8.54
N ALA A 204 68.56 48.63 -9.12
CA ALA A 204 68.74 50.00 -9.60
C ALA A 204 69.07 50.99 -8.46
N ASN A 205 68.45 50.82 -7.30
CA ASN A 205 68.61 51.73 -6.15
C ASN A 205 69.63 51.25 -5.10
N TRP A 206 70.38 50.18 -5.39
CA TRP A 206 71.25 49.51 -4.41
C TRP A 206 72.27 50.44 -3.77
N LYS A 207 72.94 51.28 -4.57
CA LYS A 207 73.96 52.22 -4.06
C LYS A 207 73.39 53.22 -3.05
N HIS A 208 72.16 53.69 -3.28
CA HIS A 208 71.49 54.61 -2.35
C HIS A 208 71.06 53.89 -1.07
N ILE A 209 70.53 52.68 -1.19
CA ILE A 209 70.13 51.86 -0.04
C ILE A 209 71.35 51.53 0.83
N GLN A 210 72.49 51.18 0.22
CA GLN A 210 73.74 50.90 0.93
C GLN A 210 74.28 52.12 1.70
N ALA A 211 74.11 53.33 1.16
CA ALA A 211 74.53 54.56 1.81
C ALA A 211 73.61 54.98 2.98
N SER A 212 72.45 54.34 3.15
CA SER A 212 71.50 54.66 4.20
C SER A 212 71.92 54.05 5.54
N ARG A 213 71.79 54.82 6.64
CA ARG A 213 72.23 54.41 7.98
C ARG A 213 71.61 53.10 8.49
N ARG A 214 70.35 52.84 8.14
CA ARG A 214 69.64 51.58 8.43
C ARG A 214 68.54 51.36 7.40
N THR A 215 68.54 50.21 6.74
CA THR A 215 67.44 49.77 5.88
C THR A 215 67.02 48.36 6.29
N ILE A 216 65.71 48.14 6.45
CA ILE A 216 65.15 46.83 6.77
C ILE A 216 64.58 46.25 5.48
N ILE A 217 65.21 45.19 4.97
CA ILE A 217 64.70 44.45 3.82
C ILE A 217 64.00 43.21 4.35
N HIS A 218 62.68 43.15 4.16
CA HIS A 218 61.94 41.95 4.47
C HIS A 218 62.09 40.96 3.30
N ILE A 219 62.83 39.89 3.53
CA ILE A 219 62.91 38.75 2.62
C ILE A 219 61.85 37.75 3.09
N PRO A 220 60.66 37.70 2.48
CA PRO A 220 59.71 36.64 2.81
C PRO A 220 60.41 35.30 2.58
N SER A 221 60.25 34.38 3.53
CA SER A 221 60.87 33.06 3.48
C SER A 221 60.76 32.49 2.07
N LEU A 222 61.90 32.16 1.47
CA LEU A 222 61.98 31.39 0.24
C LEU A 222 61.31 30.04 0.52
N GLY A 223 60.00 29.99 0.38
CA GLY A 223 59.23 28.76 0.38
C GLY A 223 59.86 27.90 -0.69
N ARG A 224 60.62 26.91 -0.22
CA ARG A 224 61.50 26.05 -1.00
C ARG A 224 60.73 25.60 -2.25
N TYR A 225 61.09 26.14 -3.42
CA TYR A 225 60.74 25.51 -4.70
C TYR A 225 61.62 24.26 -4.81
N LEU A 226 61.43 23.28 -3.92
CA LEU A 226 61.87 21.93 -4.24
C LEU A 226 60.96 21.55 -5.41
N SER A 227 61.53 21.58 -6.60
CA SER A 227 61.07 20.75 -7.70
C SER A 227 60.76 19.39 -7.10
N LEU A 228 59.52 18.94 -7.24
CA LEU A 228 59.19 17.53 -7.10
C LEU A 228 59.96 16.82 -8.21
N THR A 229 61.22 16.52 -7.90
CA THR A 229 62.04 15.55 -8.60
C THR A 229 61.28 14.25 -8.51
N GLN A 230 60.84 13.79 -9.68
CA GLN A 230 60.72 12.38 -10.05
C GLN A 230 60.67 11.42 -8.86
N THR A 231 59.46 11.14 -8.38
CA THR A 231 59.22 9.92 -7.60
C THR A 231 59.34 8.75 -8.58
N HIS A 232 60.54 8.16 -8.69
CA HIS A 232 60.66 6.81 -9.21
C HIS A 232 59.89 5.86 -8.30
N PRO A 233 59.10 4.92 -8.84
CA PRO A 233 58.44 3.91 -8.03
C PRO A 233 59.50 2.94 -7.50
N ILE A 234 59.59 2.82 -6.18
CA ILE A 234 60.32 1.72 -5.55
C ILE A 234 59.40 0.50 -5.65
N ILE A 235 59.80 -0.42 -6.52
CA ILE A 235 59.30 -1.79 -6.56
C ILE A 235 59.71 -2.48 -5.24
N ARG A 236 58.73 -3.01 -4.52
CA ARG A 236 58.84 -4.21 -3.70
C ARG A 236 57.58 -5.02 -3.84
#